data_AF-A0A371E6R5-F1
#
_entry.id   AF-A0A371E6R5-F1
#
_cell.length_a   1.000
_cell.length_b   1.000
_cell.length_c   1.000
_cell.angle_alpha   90.00
_cell.angle_beta   90.00
_cell.angle_gamma   90.00
#
_symmetry.space_group_name_H-M   'P 1'
#
loop_
_entity.id
_entity.type
_entity.pdbx_description
1 polymer ?
#
loop_
_entity_poly.entity_id
_entity_poly.type
_entity_poly.pdbx_seq_one_letter_code
_entity_poly.pdbx_strand_id
1 'polypeptide(L)'
;CSKLRGHLPQQLPHLRDLFIFNCQQLDASIPRASEIHEIYVSDGGKLQFNYHPTTLKKLTVWGCTSLVEISDYFIGHIVSDSIATFSLEFFSELESLTLKDCRNLQMISQPDRHYHLKYLEISNCPQLESLPERMDVLLPFLRVLRIEDCPKVESFIDGSLPSNLTEISLKNCSKLMASLKGALGANPKLEYLFVEKLEVESFPEEGLLPLSLTSLMISDCGDLKSLDYKGLCSLSSLKVLSIGNCPKLQCLPEEGLPKSISSLIITGKCPMLKQSCQKPEGEDWGKIAHIHNVFLH
;
A
#
# COMPACT_ATOMS: atom_id res chain seq x y z
N CYS A 1 -24.09 13.81 2.73
CA CYS A 1 -25.52 14.15 2.67
C CYS A 1 -26.20 13.54 3.90
N SER A 2 -26.05 14.15 5.08
CA SER A 2 -26.44 13.53 6.36
C SER A 2 -27.95 13.30 6.55
N LYS A 3 -28.77 13.83 5.64
CA LYS A 3 -30.24 13.70 5.64
C LYS A 3 -30.76 12.76 4.55
N LEU A 4 -29.90 12.23 3.67
CA LEU A 4 -30.33 11.30 2.62
C LEU A 4 -30.76 9.98 3.29
N ARG A 5 -32.04 9.64 3.12
CA ARG A 5 -32.68 8.43 3.68
C ARG A 5 -33.35 7.65 2.55
N GLY A 6 -33.40 6.33 2.66
CA GLY A 6 -33.99 5.45 1.64
C GLY A 6 -32.94 4.95 0.64
N HIS A 7 -33.36 4.70 -0.61
CA HIS A 7 -32.50 4.14 -1.66
C HIS A 7 -32.15 5.19 -2.73
N LEU A 8 -31.01 5.03 -3.38
CA LEU A 8 -30.69 5.75 -4.61
C LEU A 8 -31.65 5.34 -5.74
N PRO A 9 -31.86 6.19 -6.77
CA PRO A 9 -32.62 5.79 -7.96
C PRO A 9 -32.05 4.48 -8.53
N GLN A 10 -32.90 3.52 -8.90
CA GLN A 10 -32.41 2.19 -9.29
C GLN A 10 -31.66 2.17 -10.63
N GLN A 11 -31.91 3.14 -11.52
CA GLN A 11 -31.30 3.20 -12.86
C GLN A 11 -30.82 4.61 -13.17
N LEU A 12 -29.53 4.73 -13.48
CA LEU A 12 -28.91 5.97 -13.93
C LEU A 12 -27.93 5.61 -15.07
N PRO A 13 -28.42 5.31 -16.29
CA PRO A 13 -27.63 4.66 -17.34
C PRO A 13 -26.41 5.47 -17.80
N HIS A 14 -26.50 6.80 -17.75
CA HIS A 14 -25.44 7.74 -18.13
C HIS A 14 -24.56 8.20 -16.96
N LEU A 15 -24.78 7.69 -15.75
CA LEU A 15 -23.96 8.05 -14.61
C LEU A 15 -22.56 7.46 -14.79
N ARG A 16 -21.55 8.34 -14.80
CA ARG A 16 -20.14 7.96 -14.93
C ARG A 16 -19.43 7.92 -13.59
N ASP A 17 -19.67 8.93 -12.78
CA ASP A 17 -18.99 9.10 -11.51
C ASP A 17 -20.02 9.22 -10.39
N LEU A 18 -19.86 8.44 -9.33
CA LEU A 18 -20.73 8.45 -8.16
C LEU A 18 -19.91 8.72 -6.92
N PHE A 19 -20.18 9.85 -6.27
CA PHE A 19 -19.53 10.22 -5.02
C PHE A 19 -20.56 10.28 -3.89
N ILE A 20 -20.36 9.44 -2.88
CA ILE A 20 -21.21 9.34 -1.70
C ILE A 20 -20.38 9.76 -0.48
N PHE A 21 -20.81 10.80 0.22
CA PHE A 21 -20.13 11.31 1.41
C PHE A 21 -21.08 11.41 2.60
N ASN A 22 -20.68 10.88 3.75
CA ASN A 22 -21.37 11.04 5.04
C ASN A 22 -22.85 10.69 4.93
N CYS A 23 -23.12 9.47 4.49
CA CYS A 23 -24.45 8.92 4.21
C CYS A 23 -24.71 7.67 5.08
N GLN A 24 -24.64 7.85 6.40
CA GLN A 24 -24.79 6.76 7.39
C GLN A 24 -26.17 6.11 7.40
N GLN A 25 -27.20 6.83 6.92
CA GLN A 25 -28.59 6.35 6.85
C GLN A 25 -28.99 5.89 5.45
N LEU A 26 -28.03 5.88 4.51
CA LEU A 26 -28.25 5.39 3.16
C LEU A 26 -28.07 3.87 3.17
N ASP A 27 -29.17 3.16 2.92
CA ASP A 27 -29.12 1.76 2.55
C ASP A 27 -28.74 1.72 1.06
N ALA A 28 -27.43 1.83 0.81
CA ALA A 28 -26.88 2.26 -0.47
C ALA A 28 -26.78 1.08 -1.44
N SER A 29 -27.91 0.65 -1.98
CA SER A 29 -27.88 -0.05 -3.26
C SER A 29 -27.38 0.94 -4.32
N ILE A 30 -26.23 0.64 -4.93
CA ILE A 30 -25.67 1.46 -5.99
C ILE A 30 -26.62 1.41 -7.21
N PRO A 31 -26.97 2.57 -7.81
CA PRO A 31 -27.80 2.64 -9.00
C PRO A 31 -27.19 1.80 -10.13
N ARG A 32 -28.01 1.02 -10.85
CA ARG A 32 -27.55 0.37 -12.07
C ARG A 32 -27.19 1.45 -13.09
N ALA A 33 -25.91 1.51 -13.43
CA ALA A 33 -25.34 2.48 -14.36
C ALA A 33 -24.40 1.75 -15.32
N SER A 34 -24.74 1.74 -16.61
CA SER A 34 -23.95 1.06 -17.65
C SER A 34 -22.64 1.76 -17.95
N GLU A 35 -22.57 3.09 -17.77
CA GLU A 35 -21.39 3.90 -18.04
C GLU A 35 -20.58 4.24 -16.78
N ILE A 36 -20.77 3.54 -15.65
CA ILE A 36 -20.10 3.90 -14.39
C ILE A 36 -18.61 3.53 -14.43
N HIS A 37 -17.74 4.52 -14.20
CA HIS A 37 -16.29 4.38 -14.24
C HIS A 37 -15.66 4.57 -12.87
N GLU A 38 -16.19 5.48 -12.05
CA GLU A 38 -15.66 5.79 -10.74
C GLU A 38 -16.75 5.78 -9.67
N ILE A 39 -16.48 5.07 -8.58
CA ILE A 39 -17.28 5.10 -7.37
C ILE A 39 -16.37 5.49 -6.22
N TYR A 40 -16.79 6.52 -5.49
CA TYR A 40 -16.21 6.92 -4.22
C TYR A 40 -17.28 6.89 -3.15
N VAL A 41 -17.03 6.18 -2.06
CA VAL A 41 -17.93 6.13 -0.90
C VAL A 41 -17.13 6.42 0.36
N SER A 42 -17.60 7.37 1.16
CA SER A 42 -17.08 7.68 2.49
C SER A 42 -18.22 7.78 3.49
N ASP A 43 -18.05 7.14 4.65
CA ASP A 43 -19.03 7.11 5.74
C ASP A 43 -20.44 6.72 5.24
N GLY A 44 -20.49 5.83 4.24
CA GLY A 44 -21.70 5.18 3.78
C GLY A 44 -21.92 3.91 4.61
N GLY A 45 -23.17 3.64 5.00
CA GLY A 45 -23.49 2.47 5.83
C GLY A 45 -23.12 1.14 5.16
N LYS A 46 -24.08 0.51 4.48
CA LYS A 46 -23.86 -0.71 3.69
C LYS A 46 -23.72 -0.35 2.22
N LEU A 47 -22.66 -0.84 1.57
CA LEU A 47 -22.40 -0.69 0.14
C LEU A 47 -22.87 -1.96 -0.56
N GLN A 48 -23.97 -1.90 -1.30
CA GLN A 48 -24.56 -3.06 -1.96
C GLN A 48 -24.63 -2.85 -3.48
N PHE A 49 -24.19 -3.85 -4.23
CA PHE A 49 -24.30 -3.86 -5.69
C PHE A 49 -25.36 -4.90 -6.08
N ASN A 50 -26.46 -4.44 -6.68
CA ASN A 50 -27.52 -5.33 -7.18
C ASN A 50 -27.31 -5.68 -8.67
N TYR A 51 -26.09 -5.50 -9.16
CA TYR A 51 -25.67 -5.74 -10.54
C TYR A 51 -24.15 -5.91 -10.56
N HIS A 52 -23.62 -6.57 -11.60
CA HIS A 52 -22.17 -6.59 -11.83
C HIS A 52 -21.72 -5.28 -12.50
N PRO A 53 -20.90 -4.45 -11.84
CA PRO A 53 -20.43 -3.19 -12.38
C PRO A 53 -19.23 -3.44 -13.33
N THR A 54 -19.51 -4.04 -14.48
CA THR A 54 -18.48 -4.48 -15.44
C THR A 54 -17.71 -3.34 -16.09
N THR A 55 -18.15 -2.09 -15.99
CA THR A 55 -17.45 -0.92 -16.54
C THR A 55 -16.65 -0.13 -15.51
N LEU A 56 -16.73 -0.51 -14.23
CA LEU A 56 -16.10 0.23 -13.14
C LEU A 56 -14.59 0.09 -13.18
N LYS A 57 -13.89 1.22 -13.27
CA LYS A 57 -12.43 1.29 -13.34
C LYS A 57 -11.80 1.69 -12.01
N LYS A 58 -12.51 2.46 -11.19
CA LYS A 58 -12.00 2.95 -9.91
C LYS A 58 -13.04 2.83 -8.81
N LEU A 59 -12.64 2.19 -7.72
CA LEU A 59 -13.44 2.03 -6.52
C LEU A 59 -12.65 2.52 -5.31
N THR A 60 -13.18 3.52 -4.63
CA THR A 60 -12.67 3.99 -3.34
C THR A 60 -13.75 3.87 -2.29
N VAL A 61 -13.44 3.16 -1.21
CA VAL A 61 -14.35 2.92 -0.10
C VAL A 61 -13.68 3.35 1.19
N TRP A 62 -14.37 4.16 1.99
CA TRP A 62 -13.91 4.67 3.27
C TRP A 62 -14.97 4.47 4.35
N GLY A 63 -14.60 3.81 5.46
CA GLY A 63 -15.43 3.70 6.65
C GLY A 63 -16.58 2.68 6.54
N CYS A 64 -16.51 1.73 5.61
CA CYS A 64 -17.57 0.73 5.46
C CYS A 64 -17.55 -0.32 6.57
N THR A 65 -18.70 -0.50 7.23
CA THR A 65 -18.91 -1.52 8.25
C THR A 65 -19.36 -2.85 7.65
N SER A 66 -19.88 -2.89 6.43
CA SER A 66 -20.19 -4.14 5.71
C SER A 66 -19.83 -3.93 4.24
N LEU A 67 -18.77 -4.59 3.78
CA LEU A 67 -18.37 -4.55 2.38
C LEU A 67 -19.15 -5.60 1.61
N VAL A 68 -19.92 -5.14 0.62
CA VAL A 68 -20.34 -5.89 -0.56
C VAL A 68 -21.11 -7.18 -0.25
N GLU A 69 -22.41 -7.04 0.00
CA GLU A 69 -23.35 -8.11 -0.38
C GLU A 69 -23.72 -7.86 -1.84
N ILE A 70 -23.32 -8.75 -2.74
CA ILE A 70 -24.00 -8.90 -4.03
C ILE A 70 -25.13 -9.88 -3.77
N SER A 71 -26.36 -9.38 -3.72
CA SER A 71 -27.52 -10.25 -3.61
C SER A 71 -27.75 -10.91 -4.97
N ASP A 72 -27.06 -12.01 -5.26
CA ASP A 72 -27.32 -12.79 -6.45
C ASP A 72 -28.61 -13.60 -6.27
N TYR A 73 -29.65 -13.27 -7.03
CA TYR A 73 -30.77 -14.17 -7.29
C TYR A 73 -30.39 -15.34 -8.24
N PHE A 74 -29.12 -15.44 -8.67
CA PHE A 74 -28.69 -16.42 -9.69
C PHE A 74 -27.49 -17.30 -9.35
N ILE A 75 -26.82 -17.11 -8.22
CA ILE A 75 -25.88 -18.09 -7.69
C ILE A 75 -26.19 -18.22 -6.20
N GLY A 76 -26.81 -19.34 -5.83
CA GLY A 76 -26.90 -19.68 -4.41
C GLY A 76 -25.49 -19.88 -3.88
N HIS A 77 -24.96 -18.88 -3.19
CA HIS A 77 -24.01 -18.86 -2.05
C HIS A 77 -23.39 -17.45 -1.96
N ILE A 78 -23.03 -17.02 -0.73
CA ILE A 78 -22.31 -15.77 -0.35
C ILE A 78 -23.31 -14.63 0.02
N VAL A 79 -23.58 -14.19 1.26
CA VAL A 79 -22.88 -14.19 2.56
C VAL A 79 -23.92 -14.36 3.69
N SER A 80 -23.61 -15.20 4.68
CA SER A 80 -24.26 -15.25 5.99
C SER A 80 -23.20 -15.00 7.06
N ASP A 81 -23.26 -13.86 7.74
CA ASP A 81 -22.82 -13.59 9.12
C ASP A 81 -21.43 -14.00 9.66
N SER A 82 -20.39 -14.40 8.89
CA SER A 82 -19.13 -14.80 9.57
C SER A 82 -17.74 -14.46 8.97
N ILE A 83 -17.57 -13.97 7.73
CA ILE A 83 -16.25 -13.52 7.23
C ILE A 83 -16.48 -12.38 6.22
N ALA A 84 -15.96 -11.17 6.45
CA ALA A 84 -16.13 -10.08 5.47
C ALA A 84 -15.02 -10.16 4.40
N THR A 85 -15.34 -10.81 3.30
CA THR A 85 -14.45 -10.97 2.13
C THR A 85 -14.81 -9.96 1.05
N PHE A 86 -13.81 -9.26 0.47
CA PHE A 86 -13.98 -8.47 -0.74
C PHE A 86 -13.53 -9.29 -1.96
N SER A 87 -14.44 -9.64 -2.87
CA SER A 87 -14.07 -10.38 -4.08
C SER A 87 -13.87 -9.44 -5.27
N LEU A 88 -12.67 -9.47 -5.82
CA LEU A 88 -12.27 -8.68 -6.99
C LEU A 88 -12.92 -9.21 -8.29
N GLU A 89 -13.40 -10.46 -8.32
CA GLU A 89 -13.98 -11.09 -9.52
C GLU A 89 -15.19 -10.34 -10.08
N PHE A 90 -15.91 -9.64 -9.22
CA PHE A 90 -17.10 -8.88 -9.57
C PHE A 90 -16.79 -7.56 -10.27
N PHE A 91 -15.51 -7.16 -10.30
CA PHE A 91 -15.05 -5.88 -10.83
C PHE A 91 -14.01 -6.11 -11.94
N SER A 92 -14.36 -6.86 -12.99
CA SER A 92 -13.43 -7.34 -14.02
C SER A 92 -12.56 -6.25 -14.70
N GLU A 93 -13.08 -5.04 -14.87
CA GLU A 93 -12.39 -3.91 -15.50
C GLU A 93 -11.69 -2.97 -14.50
N LEU A 94 -11.66 -3.33 -13.20
CA LEU A 94 -11.15 -2.46 -12.16
C LEU A 94 -9.65 -2.23 -12.32
N GLU A 95 -9.27 -0.96 -12.45
CA GLU A 95 -7.88 -0.53 -12.58
C GLU A 95 -7.30 -0.05 -11.24
N SER A 96 -8.16 0.46 -10.35
CA SER A 96 -7.75 1.04 -9.07
C SER A 96 -8.75 0.71 -7.95
N LEU A 97 -8.24 0.08 -6.89
CA LEU A 97 -8.98 -0.22 -5.67
C LEU A 97 -8.35 0.50 -4.48
N THR A 98 -9.17 1.17 -3.68
CA THR A 98 -8.77 1.78 -2.41
C THR A 98 -9.79 1.44 -1.34
N LEU A 99 -9.34 0.76 -0.27
CA LEU A 99 -10.15 0.38 0.87
C LEU A 99 -9.56 1.02 2.14
N LYS A 100 -10.31 1.92 2.78
CA LYS A 100 -9.87 2.63 3.98
C LYS A 100 -10.85 2.44 5.13
N ASP A 101 -10.35 2.23 6.34
CA ASP A 101 -11.16 2.09 7.56
C ASP A 101 -12.26 1.02 7.45
N CYS A 102 -12.01 -0.05 6.67
CA CYS A 102 -12.92 -1.16 6.50
C CYS A 102 -12.78 -2.15 7.67
N ARG A 103 -13.42 -1.84 8.80
CA ARG A 103 -13.18 -2.51 10.10
C ARG A 103 -13.50 -4.00 10.13
N ASN A 104 -14.42 -4.45 9.29
CA ASN A 104 -14.83 -5.86 9.24
C ASN A 104 -14.14 -6.65 8.14
N LEU A 105 -13.41 -5.99 7.22
CA LEU A 105 -12.71 -6.66 6.12
C LEU A 105 -11.68 -7.64 6.67
N GLN A 106 -11.83 -8.92 6.32
CA GLN A 106 -10.95 -10.01 6.73
C GLN A 106 -10.10 -10.55 5.58
N MET A 107 -10.62 -10.53 4.35
CA MET A 107 -9.96 -11.13 3.21
C MET A 107 -10.25 -10.34 1.94
N ILE A 108 -9.27 -10.26 1.05
CA ILE A 108 -9.51 -9.93 -0.36
C ILE A 108 -9.31 -11.19 -1.19
N SER A 109 -10.36 -11.64 -1.86
CA SER A 109 -10.33 -12.82 -2.72
C SER A 109 -10.26 -12.43 -4.19
N GLN A 110 -9.53 -13.24 -4.94
CA GLN A 110 -9.55 -13.21 -6.39
C GLN A 110 -9.31 -14.65 -6.86
N PRO A 111 -10.32 -15.39 -7.33
CA PRO A 111 -10.15 -16.79 -7.72
C PRO A 111 -9.36 -16.93 -9.04
N ASP A 112 -9.52 -15.98 -9.95
CA ASP A 112 -8.95 -16.02 -11.30
C ASP A 112 -8.03 -14.82 -11.61
N ARG A 113 -7.43 -14.76 -12.79
CA ARG A 113 -6.57 -13.60 -13.13
C ARG A 113 -7.39 -12.32 -13.29
N HIS A 114 -6.93 -11.25 -12.64
CA HIS A 114 -7.45 -9.90 -12.82
C HIS A 114 -6.55 -9.11 -13.77
N TYR A 115 -7.01 -8.89 -15.01
CA TYR A 115 -6.17 -8.34 -16.09
C TYR A 115 -6.02 -6.81 -16.07
N HIS A 116 -6.78 -6.10 -15.25
CA HIS A 116 -6.84 -4.63 -15.30
C HIS A 116 -6.28 -3.91 -14.06
N LEU A 117 -6.15 -4.57 -12.91
CA LEU A 117 -5.83 -3.93 -11.64
C LEU A 117 -4.36 -3.46 -11.63
N LYS A 118 -4.16 -2.15 -11.52
CA LYS A 118 -2.86 -1.48 -11.52
C LYS A 118 -2.51 -0.89 -10.16
N TYR A 119 -3.52 -0.53 -9.37
CA TYR A 119 -3.36 0.14 -8.08
C TYR A 119 -4.21 -0.54 -7.01
N LEU A 120 -3.58 -0.94 -5.91
CA LEU A 120 -4.23 -1.48 -4.72
C LEU A 120 -3.75 -0.74 -3.48
N GLU A 121 -4.66 -0.07 -2.79
CA GLU A 121 -4.41 0.58 -1.50
C GLU A 121 -5.37 0.07 -0.44
N ILE A 122 -4.82 -0.30 0.71
CA ILE A 122 -5.56 -0.77 1.86
C ILE A 122 -5.01 -0.07 3.10
N SER A 123 -5.87 0.60 3.85
CA SER A 123 -5.46 1.42 4.99
C SER A 123 -6.43 1.23 6.16
N ASN A 124 -5.91 1.09 7.38
CA ASN A 124 -6.71 1.01 8.61
C ASN A 124 -7.76 -0.12 8.59
N CYS A 125 -7.38 -1.32 8.12
CA CYS A 125 -8.23 -2.51 8.09
C CYS A 125 -7.75 -3.52 9.17
N PRO A 126 -8.16 -3.37 10.44
CA PRO A 126 -7.58 -4.12 11.57
C PRO A 126 -7.89 -5.62 11.58
N GLN A 127 -8.92 -6.05 10.85
CA GLN A 127 -9.31 -7.46 10.75
C GLN A 127 -8.76 -8.16 9.51
N LEU A 128 -8.07 -7.45 8.60
CA LEU A 128 -7.60 -8.01 7.34
C LEU A 128 -6.47 -9.00 7.61
N GLU A 129 -6.71 -10.26 7.32
CA GLU A 129 -5.80 -11.39 7.53
C GLU A 129 -5.12 -11.81 6.23
N SER A 130 -5.81 -11.69 5.09
CA SER A 130 -5.28 -12.20 3.82
C SER A 130 -5.59 -11.33 2.60
N LEU A 131 -4.62 -11.33 1.69
CA LEU A 131 -4.71 -10.79 0.34
C LEU A 131 -4.75 -11.96 -0.66
N PRO A 132 -5.06 -11.72 -1.95
CA PRO A 132 -5.13 -12.80 -2.93
C PRO A 132 -3.86 -13.65 -2.93
N GLU A 133 -4.00 -14.96 -2.76
CA GLU A 133 -2.87 -15.89 -2.82
C GLU A 133 -2.22 -15.83 -4.19
N ARG A 134 -0.89 -15.92 -4.29
CA ARG A 134 -0.18 -15.87 -5.58
C ARG A 134 -0.49 -14.63 -6.43
N MET A 135 -0.36 -13.45 -5.83
CA MET A 135 -0.51 -12.16 -6.52
C MET A 135 0.36 -12.04 -7.78
N ASP A 136 1.48 -12.76 -7.86
CA ASP A 136 2.32 -12.86 -9.05
C ASP A 136 1.57 -13.37 -10.30
N VAL A 137 0.61 -14.26 -10.11
CA VAL A 137 -0.21 -14.83 -11.17
C VAL A 137 -1.55 -14.13 -11.30
N LEU A 138 -2.20 -13.85 -10.17
CA LEU A 138 -3.56 -13.32 -10.14
C LEU A 138 -3.63 -11.83 -10.48
N LEU A 139 -2.61 -11.05 -10.13
CA LEU A 139 -2.60 -9.59 -10.32
C LEU A 139 -1.41 -9.17 -11.21
N PRO A 140 -1.28 -9.71 -12.44
CA PRO A 140 -0.05 -9.59 -13.23
C PRO A 140 0.24 -8.15 -13.68
N PHE A 141 -0.73 -7.24 -13.63
CA PHE A 141 -0.59 -5.84 -14.04
C PHE A 141 -0.50 -4.86 -12.85
N LEU A 142 -0.49 -5.36 -11.62
CA LEU A 142 -0.38 -4.51 -10.44
C LEU A 142 0.96 -3.77 -10.45
N ARG A 143 0.91 -2.44 -10.35
CA ARG A 143 2.07 -1.55 -10.36
C ARG A 143 2.33 -0.90 -9.01
N VAL A 144 1.26 -0.59 -8.29
CA VAL A 144 1.32 0.09 -7.00
C VAL A 144 0.58 -0.72 -5.96
N LEU A 145 1.28 -1.05 -4.87
CA LEU A 145 0.71 -1.70 -3.70
C LEU A 145 0.98 -0.84 -2.46
N ARG A 146 -0.08 -0.43 -1.78
CA ARG A 146 0.01 0.33 -0.53
C ARG A 146 -0.78 -0.36 0.57
N ILE A 147 -0.11 -0.64 1.69
CA ILE A 147 -0.72 -1.25 2.87
C ILE A 147 -0.32 -0.41 4.08
N GLU A 148 -1.31 0.06 4.83
CA GLU A 148 -1.14 0.93 5.99
C GLU A 148 -2.01 0.44 7.15
N ASP A 149 -1.43 0.34 8.35
CA ASP A 149 -2.17 0.06 9.59
C ASP A 149 -3.08 -1.20 9.48
N CYS A 150 -2.53 -2.29 8.91
CA CYS A 150 -3.18 -3.59 8.76
C CYS A 150 -2.41 -4.67 9.57
N PRO A 151 -2.55 -4.71 10.90
CA PRO A 151 -1.66 -5.47 11.80
C PRO A 151 -1.76 -7.00 11.69
N LYS A 152 -2.86 -7.52 11.12
CA LYS A 152 -3.09 -8.95 10.92
C LYS A 152 -2.57 -9.47 9.58
N VAL A 153 -2.15 -8.60 8.66
CA VAL A 153 -1.52 -9.01 7.41
C VAL A 153 -0.06 -9.32 7.71
N GLU A 154 0.23 -10.58 8.01
CA GLU A 154 1.58 -11.01 8.41
C GLU A 154 2.42 -11.52 7.23
N SER A 155 1.80 -12.07 6.19
CA SER A 155 2.47 -12.54 4.98
C SER A 155 1.54 -12.66 3.78
N PHE A 156 2.13 -12.76 2.59
CA PHE A 156 1.44 -13.36 1.45
C PHE A 156 1.64 -14.88 1.54
N ILE A 157 0.58 -15.68 1.42
CA ILE A 157 0.58 -17.13 1.71
C ILE A 157 1.58 -17.95 0.84
N ASP A 158 2.18 -17.35 -0.20
CA ASP A 158 3.31 -17.94 -0.98
C ASP A 158 4.50 -16.99 -1.17
N GLY A 159 4.52 -15.83 -0.48
CA GLY A 159 5.60 -14.86 -0.53
C GLY A 159 5.90 -14.27 -1.92
N SER A 160 5.06 -14.45 -2.94
CA SER A 160 5.33 -13.94 -4.30
C SER A 160 4.73 -12.55 -4.53
N LEU A 161 5.47 -11.70 -5.25
CA LEU A 161 5.05 -10.36 -5.65
C LEU A 161 4.86 -10.27 -7.17
N PRO A 162 3.86 -9.52 -7.68
CA PRO A 162 3.73 -9.23 -9.10
C PRO A 162 4.98 -8.61 -9.70
N SER A 163 5.42 -9.15 -10.85
CA SER A 163 6.65 -8.74 -11.53
C SER A 163 6.57 -7.35 -12.19
N ASN A 164 5.36 -6.79 -12.32
CA ASN A 164 5.12 -5.43 -12.82
C ASN A 164 5.00 -4.37 -11.71
N LEU A 165 5.17 -4.75 -10.44
CA LEU A 165 5.19 -3.79 -9.34
C LEU A 165 6.37 -2.83 -9.50
N THR A 166 6.06 -1.54 -9.49
CA THR A 166 7.01 -0.42 -9.54
C THR A 166 7.08 0.32 -8.20
N GLU A 167 6.00 0.26 -7.40
CA GLU A 167 5.88 0.99 -6.14
C GLU A 167 5.30 0.11 -5.03
N ILE A 168 5.96 0.10 -3.88
CA ILE A 168 5.44 -0.47 -2.64
C ILE A 168 5.51 0.59 -1.53
N SER A 169 4.42 0.75 -0.80
CA SER A 169 4.36 1.56 0.43
C SER A 169 3.81 0.71 1.57
N LEU A 170 4.61 0.50 2.62
CA LEU A 170 4.22 -0.27 3.80
C LEU A 170 4.33 0.61 5.04
N LYS A 171 3.22 0.85 5.74
CA LYS A 171 3.20 1.67 6.94
C LYS A 171 2.63 0.89 8.11
N ASN A 172 3.37 0.82 9.21
CA ASN A 172 2.99 0.04 10.38
C ASN A 172 2.69 -1.44 10.04
N CYS A 173 3.55 -2.03 9.19
CA CYS A 173 3.40 -3.38 8.65
C CYS A 173 4.72 -4.19 8.80
N SER A 174 5.35 -4.15 9.98
CA SER A 174 6.65 -4.78 10.24
C SER A 174 6.68 -6.28 9.93
N LYS A 175 5.62 -7.02 10.30
CA LYS A 175 5.53 -8.47 10.05
C LYS A 175 5.48 -8.79 8.56
N LEU A 176 4.65 -8.05 7.81
CA LEU A 176 4.58 -8.17 6.36
C LEU A 176 5.95 -7.86 5.72
N MET A 177 6.61 -6.77 6.14
CA MET A 177 7.94 -6.42 5.64
C MET A 177 8.95 -7.56 5.86
N ALA A 178 8.95 -8.18 7.04
CA ALA A 178 9.83 -9.31 7.33
C ALA A 178 9.54 -10.55 6.45
N SER A 179 8.25 -10.82 6.18
CA SER A 179 7.83 -11.93 5.31
C SER A 179 8.22 -11.75 3.84
N LEU A 180 8.48 -10.51 3.41
CA LEU A 180 8.76 -10.16 2.02
C LEU A 180 10.22 -10.35 1.62
N LYS A 181 11.04 -10.89 2.53
CA LYS A 181 12.42 -11.25 2.23
C LYS A 181 12.47 -12.28 1.10
N GLY A 182 13.36 -12.04 0.13
CA GLY A 182 13.44 -12.82 -1.11
C GLY A 182 12.46 -12.38 -2.18
N ALA A 183 11.18 -12.16 -1.83
CA ALA A 183 10.15 -11.67 -2.75
C ALA A 183 10.49 -10.28 -3.32
N LEU A 184 10.83 -9.36 -2.42
CA LEU A 184 11.25 -8.00 -2.77
C LEU A 184 12.57 -8.04 -3.52
N GLY A 185 13.57 -8.75 -2.99
CA GLY A 185 14.91 -8.85 -3.59
C GLY A 185 14.91 -9.41 -5.02
N ALA A 186 13.97 -10.30 -5.34
CA ALA A 186 13.83 -10.87 -6.69
C ALA A 186 12.97 -10.03 -7.64
N ASN A 187 12.34 -8.93 -7.17
CA ASN A 187 11.45 -8.16 -8.01
C ASN A 187 12.23 -7.38 -9.09
N PRO A 188 11.93 -7.59 -10.39
CA PRO A 188 12.75 -7.02 -11.46
C PRO A 188 12.46 -5.54 -11.75
N LYS A 189 11.34 -4.97 -11.27
CA LYS A 189 10.83 -3.65 -11.68
C LYS A 189 10.51 -2.70 -10.54
N LEU A 190 10.64 -3.14 -9.29
CA LEU A 190 10.36 -2.28 -8.14
C LEU A 190 11.36 -1.12 -8.07
N GLU A 191 10.87 0.10 -8.30
CA GLU A 191 11.68 1.31 -8.38
C GLU A 191 11.57 2.15 -7.10
N TYR A 192 10.44 2.09 -6.42
CA TYR A 192 10.15 2.87 -5.23
C TYR A 192 9.68 2.00 -4.08
N LEU A 193 10.32 2.16 -2.92
CA LEU A 193 9.90 1.57 -1.65
C LEU A 193 9.80 2.66 -0.59
N PHE A 194 8.62 2.76 0.02
CA PHE A 194 8.41 3.54 1.23
C PHE A 194 8.04 2.61 2.38
N VAL A 195 8.78 2.73 3.48
CA VAL A 195 8.49 2.04 4.73
C VAL A 195 8.34 3.04 5.87
N GLU A 196 7.29 2.86 6.68
CA GLU A 196 7.01 3.70 7.84
C GLU A 196 6.72 2.84 9.07
N LYS A 197 7.19 3.25 10.26
CA LYS A 197 6.94 2.56 11.54
C LYS A 197 7.35 1.08 11.51
N LEU A 198 8.53 0.76 10.97
CA LEU A 198 9.11 -0.58 11.10
C LEU A 198 9.70 -0.79 12.50
N GLU A 199 9.42 -1.95 13.07
CA GLU A 199 9.95 -2.43 14.35
C GLU A 199 11.25 -3.20 14.13
N VAL A 200 12.31 -2.48 13.70
CA VAL A 200 13.62 -3.06 13.39
C VAL A 200 14.75 -2.20 13.97
N GLU A 201 15.85 -2.85 14.40
CA GLU A 201 17.04 -2.13 14.87
C GLU A 201 18.01 -1.75 13.73
N SER A 202 18.01 -2.51 12.64
CA SER A 202 18.85 -2.27 11.45
C SER A 202 18.06 -2.50 10.15
N PHE A 203 18.35 -1.70 9.12
CA PHE A 203 17.65 -1.80 7.83
C PHE A 203 18.47 -1.18 6.68
N PRO A 204 18.38 -1.67 5.43
CA PRO A 204 17.80 -2.94 5.01
C PRO A 204 18.78 -4.11 5.18
N GLU A 205 18.29 -5.32 5.40
CA GLU A 205 19.14 -6.53 5.40
C GLU A 205 19.69 -6.86 4.00
N GLU A 206 20.82 -7.56 3.93
CA GLU A 206 21.38 -8.08 2.68
C GLU A 206 20.36 -8.94 1.90
N GLY A 207 20.18 -8.64 0.62
CA GLY A 207 19.24 -9.33 -0.28
C GLY A 207 17.76 -9.04 -0.04
N LEU A 208 17.41 -8.13 0.88
CA LEU A 208 16.03 -7.74 1.13
C LEU A 208 15.44 -6.91 -0.01
N LEU A 209 16.22 -5.97 -0.54
CA LEU A 209 15.77 -4.99 -1.54
C LEU A 209 16.28 -5.33 -2.94
N PRO A 210 15.49 -5.07 -4.01
CA PRO A 210 15.89 -5.40 -5.36
C PRO A 210 16.88 -4.41 -5.95
N LEU A 211 17.68 -4.88 -6.91
CA LEU A 211 18.67 -4.07 -7.63
C LEU A 211 18.06 -2.99 -8.54
N SER A 212 16.77 -3.11 -8.87
CA SER A 212 16.00 -2.13 -9.63
C SER A 212 15.60 -0.90 -8.81
N LEU A 213 15.72 -0.95 -7.47
CA LEU A 213 15.25 0.11 -6.60
C LEU A 213 16.04 1.41 -6.84
N THR A 214 15.32 2.49 -7.14
CA THR A 214 15.88 3.83 -7.40
C THR A 214 15.62 4.80 -6.26
N SER A 215 14.57 4.57 -5.48
CA SER A 215 14.19 5.43 -4.36
C SER A 215 13.78 4.59 -3.15
N LEU A 216 14.45 4.84 -2.02
CA LEU A 216 14.13 4.26 -0.72
C LEU A 216 13.78 5.37 0.27
N MET A 217 12.58 5.29 0.85
CA MET A 217 12.13 6.19 1.90
C MET A 217 11.84 5.40 3.17
N ILE A 218 12.42 5.84 4.28
CA ILE A 218 12.28 5.24 5.62
C ILE A 218 11.77 6.35 6.53
N SER A 219 10.62 6.17 7.17
CA SER A 219 10.06 7.17 8.10
C SER A 219 9.56 6.56 9.40
N ASP A 220 9.66 7.32 10.49
CA ASP A 220 9.03 7.00 11.77
C ASP A 220 9.41 5.61 12.34
N CYS A 221 10.59 5.10 12.00
CA CYS A 221 11.15 3.86 12.55
C CYS A 221 11.86 4.15 13.88
N GLY A 222 11.09 4.14 14.97
CA GLY A 222 11.55 4.56 16.30
C GLY A 222 12.68 3.71 16.91
N ASP A 223 12.82 2.46 16.47
CA ASP A 223 13.82 1.52 16.96
C ASP A 223 15.06 1.40 16.06
N LEU A 224 15.04 2.04 14.88
CA LEU A 224 16.14 1.98 13.92
C LEU A 224 17.38 2.66 14.48
N LYS A 225 18.43 1.88 14.75
CA LYS A 225 19.71 2.32 15.28
C LYS A 225 20.78 2.47 14.20
N SER A 226 20.72 1.63 13.16
CA SER A 226 21.71 1.63 12.09
C SER A 226 21.10 1.37 10.72
N LEU A 227 21.78 1.87 9.70
CA LEU A 227 21.59 1.38 8.33
C LEU A 227 22.58 0.24 8.10
N ASP A 228 22.12 -0.87 7.55
CA ASP A 228 23.03 -1.99 7.24
C ASP A 228 23.67 -1.77 5.86
N TYR A 229 24.99 -1.55 5.87
CA TYR A 229 25.75 -1.32 4.64
C TYR A 229 25.67 -2.51 3.68
N LYS A 230 25.58 -3.76 4.16
CA LYS A 230 25.49 -4.93 3.27
C LYS A 230 24.19 -4.95 2.46
N GLY A 231 23.09 -4.50 3.06
CA GLY A 231 21.83 -4.33 2.33
C GLY A 231 21.86 -3.17 1.34
N LEU A 232 22.57 -2.08 1.65
CA LEU A 232 22.65 -0.91 0.78
C LEU A 232 23.68 -1.05 -0.35
N CYS A 233 24.83 -1.69 -0.10
CA CYS A 233 25.97 -1.69 -1.01
C CYS A 233 25.70 -2.42 -2.33
N SER A 234 24.74 -3.33 -2.34
CA SER A 234 24.28 -4.04 -3.53
C SER A 234 23.38 -3.19 -4.43
N LEU A 235 22.75 -2.12 -3.92
CA LEU A 235 21.72 -1.34 -4.63
C LEU A 235 22.33 -0.35 -5.64
N SER A 236 22.79 -0.89 -6.77
CA SER A 236 23.46 -0.14 -7.84
C SER A 236 22.59 0.92 -8.52
N SER A 237 21.27 0.75 -8.51
CA SER A 237 20.31 1.71 -9.09
C SER A 237 19.83 2.79 -8.13
N LEU A 238 20.08 2.64 -6.81
CA LEU A 238 19.52 3.54 -5.79
C LEU A 238 20.06 4.95 -5.94
N LYS A 239 19.19 5.92 -6.21
CA LYS A 239 19.53 7.34 -6.42
C LYS A 239 19.11 8.21 -5.25
N VAL A 240 17.97 7.90 -4.64
CA VAL A 240 17.38 8.70 -3.58
C VAL A 240 17.26 7.86 -2.31
N LEU A 241 17.87 8.34 -1.23
CA LEU A 241 17.64 7.83 0.11
C LEU A 241 17.02 8.94 0.96
N SER A 242 15.82 8.69 1.48
CA SER A 242 15.13 9.60 2.39
C SER A 242 14.90 8.94 3.75
N ILE A 243 15.24 9.66 4.81
CA ILE A 243 15.12 9.19 6.20
C ILE A 243 14.40 10.28 7.01
N GLY A 244 13.25 9.93 7.59
CA GLY A 244 12.42 10.84 8.37
C GLY A 244 12.14 10.30 9.77
N ASN A 245 12.13 11.14 10.79
CA ASN A 245 11.61 10.78 12.12
C ASN A 245 12.18 9.48 12.75
N CYS A 246 13.47 9.18 12.54
CA CYS A 246 14.16 8.03 13.15
C CYS A 246 15.09 8.51 14.29
N PRO A 247 14.58 8.69 15.53
CA PRO A 247 15.33 9.36 16.60
C PRO A 247 16.51 8.57 17.15
N LYS A 248 16.53 7.23 17.01
CA LYS A 248 17.61 6.37 17.48
C LYS A 248 18.71 6.15 16.44
N LEU A 249 18.51 6.58 15.20
CA LEU A 249 19.52 6.49 14.15
C LEU A 249 20.51 7.63 14.35
N GLN A 250 21.71 7.28 14.82
CA GLN A 250 22.71 8.27 15.24
C GLN A 250 23.70 8.62 14.13
N CYS A 251 24.12 7.63 13.36
CA CYS A 251 25.15 7.79 12.34
C CYS A 251 24.90 6.93 11.11
N LEU A 252 25.61 7.24 10.03
CA LEU A 252 25.69 6.44 8.81
C LEU A 252 26.68 5.27 8.98
N PRO A 253 26.57 4.22 8.14
CA PRO A 253 27.51 3.09 8.18
C PRO A 253 28.96 3.56 8.05
N GLU A 254 29.92 2.82 8.63
CA GLU A 254 31.33 3.21 8.62
C GLU A 254 31.89 3.35 7.19
N GLU A 255 31.44 2.49 6.28
CA GLU A 255 31.80 2.49 4.85
C GLU A 255 31.19 3.66 4.07
N GLY A 256 30.22 4.34 4.67
CA GLY A 256 29.41 5.38 4.07
C GLY A 256 28.28 4.87 3.18
N LEU A 257 27.71 5.78 2.40
CA LEU A 257 26.58 5.46 1.53
C LEU A 257 27.05 5.03 0.13
N PRO A 258 26.32 4.12 -0.55
CA PRO A 258 26.62 3.71 -1.92
C PRO A 258 26.85 4.89 -2.87
N LYS A 259 27.81 4.74 -3.80
CA LYS A 259 28.12 5.76 -4.82
C LYS A 259 26.99 6.00 -5.82
N SER A 260 26.02 5.09 -5.90
CA SER A 260 24.84 5.23 -6.74
C SER A 260 23.93 6.37 -6.28
N ILE A 261 23.92 6.68 -4.98
CA ILE A 261 23.05 7.69 -4.36
C ILE A 261 23.49 9.09 -4.77
N SER A 262 22.57 9.84 -5.36
CA SER A 262 22.77 11.23 -5.78
C SER A 262 22.02 12.23 -4.89
N SER A 263 21.04 11.76 -4.12
CA SER A 263 20.30 12.58 -3.16
C SER A 263 20.08 11.88 -1.82
N LEU A 264 20.42 12.59 -0.74
CA LEU A 264 20.15 12.20 0.64
C LEU A 264 19.24 13.27 1.27
N ILE A 265 18.10 12.83 1.80
CA ILE A 265 17.13 13.71 2.44
C ILE A 265 16.90 13.23 3.87
N ILE A 266 17.30 14.00 4.86
CA ILE A 266 17.07 13.70 6.28
C ILE A 266 16.08 14.72 6.84
N THR A 267 14.89 14.28 7.23
CA THR A 267 13.81 15.16 7.69
C THR A 267 13.33 14.84 9.11
N GLY A 268 12.66 15.80 9.75
CA GLY A 268 11.93 15.56 10.99
C GLY A 268 12.82 15.20 12.18
N LYS A 269 12.37 14.30 13.06
CA LYS A 269 13.08 13.93 14.29
C LYS A 269 14.22 12.93 14.06
N CYS A 270 15.30 13.40 13.44
CA CYS A 270 16.58 12.68 13.27
C CYS A 270 17.76 13.51 13.85
N PRO A 271 17.74 13.91 15.13
CA PRO A 271 18.62 14.97 15.63
C PRO A 271 20.11 14.61 15.51
N MET A 272 20.49 13.40 15.91
CA MET A 272 21.88 12.94 15.90
C MET A 272 22.39 12.72 14.47
N LEU A 273 21.62 12.04 13.62
CA LEU A 273 21.99 11.84 12.21
C LEU A 273 22.13 13.16 11.44
N LYS A 274 21.25 14.15 11.70
CA LYS A 274 21.40 15.48 11.08
C LYS A 274 22.69 16.14 11.52
N GLN A 275 23.01 16.08 12.83
CA GLN A 275 24.25 16.65 13.36
C GLN A 275 25.49 15.95 12.80
N SER A 276 25.48 14.62 12.72
CA SER A 276 26.61 13.86 12.17
C SER A 276 26.84 14.14 10.68
N CYS A 277 25.78 14.43 9.92
CA CYS A 277 25.86 14.74 8.49
C CYS A 277 26.09 16.23 8.18
N GLN A 278 26.14 17.12 9.17
CA GLN A 278 26.31 18.55 8.95
C GLN A 278 27.68 18.88 8.34
N LYS A 279 27.68 19.68 7.27
CA LYS A 279 28.91 20.18 6.65
C LYS A 279 29.50 21.34 7.48
N PRO A 280 30.83 21.47 7.62
CA PRO A 280 31.88 20.53 7.21
C PRO A 280 32.37 19.62 8.36
N GLU A 281 31.89 19.84 9.58
CA GLU A 281 32.47 19.29 10.82
C GLU A 281 31.81 17.99 11.28
N GLY A 282 30.67 17.62 10.69
CA GLY A 282 29.94 16.41 11.05
C GLY A 282 30.77 15.15 10.79
N GLU A 283 30.77 14.23 11.76
CA GLU A 283 31.53 12.98 11.72
C GLU A 283 31.22 12.12 10.47
N ASP A 284 29.98 12.18 9.98
CA ASP A 284 29.52 11.45 8.80
C ASP A 284 29.64 12.26 7.50
N TRP A 285 30.07 13.52 7.53
CA TRP A 285 30.17 14.34 6.32
C TRP A 285 31.06 13.68 5.25
N GLY A 286 32.19 13.07 5.66
CA GLY A 286 33.08 12.33 4.76
C GLY A 286 32.41 11.12 4.07
N LYS A 287 31.40 10.51 4.71
CA LYS A 287 30.65 9.35 4.21
C LYS A 287 29.63 9.71 3.12
N ILE A 288 29.33 11.00 2.96
CA ILE A 288 28.32 11.52 2.01
C ILE A 288 28.87 12.63 1.12
N ALA A 289 30.17 12.92 1.17
CA ALA A 289 30.80 14.00 0.40
C ALA A 289 30.66 13.83 -1.13
N HIS A 290 30.42 12.61 -1.62
CA HIS A 290 30.15 12.32 -3.03
C HIS A 290 28.70 12.60 -3.46
N ILE A 291 27.78 12.84 -2.52
CA ILE A 291 26.36 13.05 -2.79
C ILE A 291 26.14 14.53 -3.17
N HIS A 292 25.49 14.76 -4.31
CA HIS A 292 25.30 16.10 -4.85
C HIS A 292 24.22 16.90 -4.10
N ASN A 293 23.14 16.22 -3.72
CA ASN A 293 21.95 16.84 -3.14
C ASN A 293 21.71 16.32 -1.71
N VAL A 294 22.25 17.03 -0.72
CA VAL A 294 22.06 16.71 0.71
C VAL A 294 21.12 17.74 1.33
N PHE A 295 19.97 17.27 1.82
CA PHE A 295 18.96 18.10 2.47
C PHE A 295 18.75 17.66 3.91
N LEU A 296 18.99 18.56 4.86
CA LEU A 296 18.79 18.33 6.30
C LEU A 296 17.69 19.29 6.78
N HIS A 297 16.46 18.79 6.95
CA HIS A 297 15.25 19.57 7.29
C HIS A 297 14.69 19.21 8.66
#